data_AF-A0AAV3XDU2-F1
#
_entry.id   AF-A0AAV3XDU2-F1
#
_cell.length_a   1.000
_cell.length_b   1.000
_cell.length_c   1.000
_cell.angle_alpha   90.00
_cell.angle_beta   90.00
_cell.angle_gamma   90.00
#
_symmetry.space_group_name_H-M   'P 1'
#
loop_
_entity.id
_entity.type
_entity.pdbx_description
1 polymer ?
#
loop_
_entity_poly.entity_id
_entity_poly.type
_entity_poly.pdbx_seq_one_letter_code
_entity_poly.pdbx_strand_id
1 'polypeptide(L)'
;MGMALIFIILHFALQVPIANMALFWIIPSLLSSVQLFYFGTFLTHQEPEEGYTNPHRAKSTSFPVFWSFITCYHFGYHEEHHQYPNVPWWKLPEVRERHNC
;
A
#
# COMPACT_ATOMS: atom_id res chain seq x y z
N MET A 1 20.61 -8.34 -5.93
CA MET A 1 21.66 -8.12 -6.95
C MET A 1 21.35 -6.91 -7.85
N GLY A 2 20.16 -6.77 -8.42
CA GLY A 2 19.81 -5.65 -9.33
C GLY A 2 19.90 -4.24 -8.71
N MET A 3 19.35 -4.00 -7.52
CA MET A 3 19.37 -2.68 -6.88
C MET A 3 20.79 -2.18 -6.59
N ALA A 4 21.70 -3.07 -6.20
CA ALA A 4 23.10 -2.74 -5.96
C ALA A 4 23.83 -2.34 -7.25
N LEU A 5 23.55 -3.01 -8.38
CA LEU A 5 24.10 -2.65 -9.69
C LEU A 5 23.61 -1.27 -10.14
N ILE A 6 22.31 -0.99 -10.00
CA ILE A 6 21.74 0.32 -10.32
C ILE A 6 22.41 1.40 -9.47
N PHE A 7 22.58 1.17 -8.15
CA PHE A 7 23.27 2.11 -7.27
C PHE A 7 24.71 2.39 -7.74
N ILE A 8 25.47 1.34 -8.06
CA ILE A 8 26.86 1.48 -8.54
C ILE A 8 26.92 2.31 -9.83
N ILE A 9 26.04 2.03 -10.79
CA ILE A 9 25.98 2.77 -12.06
C ILE A 9 25.62 4.23 -11.81
N LEU A 10 24.57 4.51 -11.04
CA LEU A 10 24.15 5.88 -10.73
C LEU A 10 25.26 6.65 -10.02
N HIS A 11 25.93 6.05 -9.04
CA HIS A 11 26.95 6.74 -8.27
C HIS A 11 28.27 6.90 -9.04
N PHE A 12 28.82 5.81 -9.60
CA PHE A 12 30.16 5.82 -10.15
C PHE A 12 30.20 6.16 -11.65
N ALA A 13 29.20 5.76 -12.44
CA ALA A 13 29.18 6.08 -13.86
C ALA A 13 28.48 7.43 -14.15
N LEU A 14 27.36 7.69 -13.48
CA LEU A 14 26.57 8.91 -13.70
C LEU A 14 26.83 10.01 -12.67
N GLN A 15 27.71 9.77 -11.69
CA GLN A 15 28.12 10.76 -10.68
C GLN A 15 26.93 11.35 -9.90
N VAL A 16 25.86 10.58 -9.73
CA VAL A 16 24.70 11.01 -8.96
C VAL A 16 25.08 11.09 -7.48
N PRO A 17 24.83 12.22 -6.80
CA PRO A 17 25.11 12.35 -5.37
C PRO A 17 24.32 11.32 -4.56
N ILE A 18 24.98 10.71 -3.55
CA ILE A 18 24.34 9.76 -2.64
C ILE A 18 23.12 10.38 -1.94
N ALA A 19 23.20 11.67 -1.60
CA ALA A 19 22.07 12.40 -1.02
C ALA A 19 20.82 12.37 -1.92
N ASN A 20 20.98 12.52 -3.24
CA ASN A 20 19.87 12.48 -4.18
C ASN A 20 19.29 11.07 -4.29
N MET A 21 20.16 10.05 -4.37
CA MET A 21 19.70 8.65 -4.40
C MET A 21 18.99 8.27 -3.09
N ALA A 22 19.49 8.74 -1.95
CA ALA A 22 18.84 8.52 -0.66
C ALA A 22 17.46 9.18 -0.62
N LEU A 23 17.37 10.47 -0.96
CA LEU A 23 16.15 11.27 -0.84
C LEU A 23 15.06 10.89 -1.84
N PHE A 24 15.43 10.56 -3.07
CA PHE A 24 14.47 10.35 -4.16
C PHE A 24 14.27 8.89 -4.55
N TRP A 25 15.10 7.97 -4.07
CA TRP A 25 14.98 6.56 -4.41
C TRP A 25 14.93 5.64 -3.19
N ILE A 26 15.98 5.62 -2.37
CA ILE A 26 16.11 4.61 -1.30
C ILE A 26 15.08 4.85 -0.20
N ILE A 27 15.04 6.06 0.37
CA ILE A 27 14.14 6.40 1.47
C ILE A 27 12.67 6.28 1.02
N PRO A 28 12.24 6.87 -0.12
CA PRO A 28 10.86 6.69 -0.58
C PRO A 28 10.48 5.23 -0.82
N SER A 29 11.38 4.40 -1.37
CA SER A 29 11.09 2.97 -1.58
C SER A 29 10.92 2.22 -0.26
N LEU A 30 11.77 2.52 0.74
CA LEU A 30 11.68 1.90 2.05
C LEU A 30 10.39 2.33 2.78
N LEU A 31 10.09 3.63 2.79
CA LEU A 31 8.86 4.17 3.37
C LEU A 31 7.63 3.60 2.68
N SER A 32 7.63 3.51 1.35
CA SER A 32 6.54 2.87 0.58
C SER A 32 6.37 1.40 0.93
N SER A 33 7.46 0.67 1.22
CA SER A 33 7.39 -0.74 1.63
C SER A 33 6.79 -0.88 3.02
N VAL A 34 7.20 -0.04 3.97
CA VAL A 34 6.62 0.02 5.33
C VAL A 34 5.14 0.39 5.26
N GLN A 35 4.81 1.40 4.45
CA GLN A 35 3.45 1.87 4.21
C GLN A 35 2.55 0.75 3.66
N LEU A 36 2.99 0.07 2.59
CA LEU A 36 2.26 -1.05 1.99
C LEU A 36 2.10 -2.21 2.97
N PHE A 37 3.17 -2.59 3.67
CA PHE A 37 3.11 -3.69 4.64
C PHE A 37 2.12 -3.37 5.76
N TYR A 38 2.23 -2.18 6.36
CA TYR A 38 1.41 -1.83 7.52
C TYR A 38 -0.07 -1.68 7.13
N PHE A 39 -0.37 -0.82 6.15
CA PHE A 39 -1.75 -0.47 5.80
C PHE A 39 -2.40 -1.43 4.82
N GLY A 40 -1.62 -2.03 3.92
CA GLY A 40 -2.12 -2.91 2.87
C GLY A 40 -2.07 -4.40 3.19
N THR A 41 -1.36 -4.81 4.24
CA THR A 41 -1.22 -6.23 4.61
C THR A 41 -1.51 -6.47 6.08
N PHE A 42 -0.72 -5.90 7.00
CA PHE A 42 -0.81 -6.20 8.42
C PHE A 42 -2.15 -5.76 9.01
N LEU A 43 -2.52 -4.49 8.89
CA LEU A 43 -3.70 -3.93 9.52
C LEU A 43 -5.01 -4.56 9.00
N THR A 44 -5.08 -4.80 7.69
CA THR A 44 -6.25 -5.34 7.00
C THR A 44 -6.39 -6.85 7.14
N HIS A 45 -5.33 -7.58 7.47
CA HIS A 45 -5.37 -9.03 7.74
C HIS A 45 -5.14 -9.38 9.22
N GLN A 46 -5.08 -8.40 10.12
CA GLN A 46 -5.00 -8.67 11.54
C GLN A 46 -6.31 -9.34 12.01
N GLU A 47 -6.16 -10.53 12.59
CA GLU A 47 -7.26 -11.34 13.13
C GLU A 47 -8.13 -10.51 14.11
N PRO A 48 -9.44 -10.40 13.86
CA PRO A 48 -10.39 -9.82 14.82
C PRO A 48 -10.52 -10.69 16.08
N GLU A 49 -10.94 -10.11 17.21
CA GLU A 49 -11.14 -10.86 18.47
C GLU A 49 -12.15 -12.02 18.32
N GLU A 50 -13.18 -11.83 17.48
CA GLU A 50 -14.19 -12.84 17.19
C GLU A 50 -13.77 -13.84 16.10
N GLY A 51 -12.54 -13.71 15.58
CA GLY A 51 -12.03 -14.48 14.46
C GLY A 51 -12.49 -13.96 13.09
N TYR A 52 -12.14 -14.67 12.02
CA TYR A 52 -12.49 -14.28 10.66
C TYR A 52 -13.91 -14.68 10.29
N THR A 53 -14.68 -13.75 9.72
CA THR A 53 -16.07 -13.96 9.27
C THR A 53 -16.20 -14.10 7.76
N ASN A 54 -15.16 -13.78 6.98
CA ASN A 54 -15.17 -13.82 5.52
C ASN A 54 -14.07 -14.75 4.96
N PRO A 55 -14.26 -15.31 3.75
CA PRO A 55 -13.32 -16.28 3.16
C PRO A 55 -11.94 -15.69 2.83
N HIS A 56 -11.86 -14.36 2.68
CA HIS A 56 -10.61 -13.67 2.35
C HIS A 56 -9.77 -13.31 3.57
N ARG A 57 -10.29 -13.57 4.80
CA ARG A 57 -9.62 -13.26 6.07
C ARG A 57 -9.07 -11.83 6.11
N ALA A 58 -9.85 -10.90 5.61
CA ALA A 58 -9.50 -9.50 5.42
C ALA A 58 -10.57 -8.61 6.04
N LYS A 59 -10.22 -7.41 6.48
CA LYS A 59 -11.17 -6.37 6.89
C LYS A 59 -10.79 -5.04 6.26
N SER A 60 -11.80 -4.24 5.96
CA SER A 60 -11.59 -2.87 5.51
C SER A 60 -11.40 -1.92 6.68
N THR A 61 -10.56 -0.91 6.49
CA THR A 61 -10.34 0.17 7.46
C THR A 61 -11.49 1.19 7.41
N SER A 62 -11.77 1.85 8.52
CA SER A 62 -12.82 2.88 8.64
C SER A 62 -12.30 4.30 8.40
N PHE A 63 -11.13 4.45 7.76
CA PHE A 63 -10.56 5.77 7.52
C PHE A 63 -11.45 6.60 6.57
N PRO A 64 -11.57 7.92 6.79
CA PRO A 64 -12.15 8.82 5.81
C PRO A 64 -11.44 8.69 4.46
N VAL A 65 -12.15 8.95 3.36
CA VAL A 65 -11.64 8.80 1.98
C VAL A 65 -10.27 9.46 1.81
N PHE A 66 -10.11 10.70 2.28
CA PHE A 66 -8.82 11.40 2.24
C PHE A 66 -7.69 10.62 2.93
N TRP A 67 -7.91 10.13 4.15
CA TRP A 67 -6.88 9.38 4.88
C TRP A 67 -6.62 8.00 4.29
N SER A 68 -7.65 7.33 3.77
CA SER A 68 -7.46 6.06 3.06
C SER A 68 -6.58 6.21 1.79
N PHE A 69 -6.65 7.36 1.11
CA PHE A 69 -5.74 7.68 0.01
C PHE A 69 -4.30 7.85 0.50
N ILE A 70 -4.10 8.65 1.55
CA ILE A 70 -2.77 8.94 2.10
C ILE A 70 -2.09 7.67 2.65
N THR A 71 -2.85 6.77 3.28
CA THR A 71 -2.28 5.59 3.93
C THR A 71 -1.79 4.55 2.92
N CYS A 72 -2.54 4.24 1.87
CA CYS A 72 -2.09 3.30 0.83
C CYS A 72 -2.98 3.34 -0.42
N TYR A 73 -3.28 4.51 -0.97
CA TYR A 73 -4.08 4.63 -2.20
C TYR A 73 -5.40 3.85 -2.14
N HIS A 74 -6.17 4.01 -1.05
CA HIS A 74 -7.45 3.32 -0.84
C HIS A 74 -7.35 1.79 -0.67
N PHE A 75 -6.15 1.21 -0.63
CA PHE A 75 -5.99 -0.24 -0.45
C PHE A 75 -6.45 -0.76 0.92
N GLY A 76 -6.69 0.16 1.86
CA GLY A 76 -7.37 -0.12 3.12
C GLY A 76 -8.85 -0.53 2.97
N TYR A 77 -9.48 -0.32 1.82
CA TYR A 77 -10.76 -0.95 1.44
C TYR A 77 -10.49 -2.37 0.92
N HIS A 78 -9.93 -3.20 1.79
CA HIS A 78 -9.32 -4.47 1.40
C HIS A 78 -10.35 -5.56 1.10
N GLU A 79 -11.47 -5.58 1.81
CA GLU A 79 -12.58 -6.49 1.50
C GLU A 79 -13.16 -6.17 0.11
N GLU A 80 -13.37 -4.90 -0.19
CA GLU A 80 -13.85 -4.44 -1.50
C GLU A 80 -12.86 -4.81 -2.60
N HIS A 81 -11.55 -4.69 -2.34
CA HIS A 81 -10.52 -5.12 -3.28
C HIS A 81 -10.59 -6.62 -3.58
N HIS A 82 -10.74 -7.47 -2.57
CA HIS A 82 -10.86 -8.92 -2.77
C HIS A 82 -12.18 -9.32 -3.45
N GLN A 83 -13.28 -8.65 -3.12
CA GLN A 83 -14.59 -8.88 -3.75
C GLN A 83 -14.63 -8.41 -5.20
N TYR A 84 -13.95 -7.30 -5.52
CA TYR A 84 -13.96 -6.64 -6.82
C TYR A 84 -12.54 -6.39 -7.33
N PRO A 85 -11.76 -7.44 -7.65
CA PRO A 85 -10.32 -7.32 -7.99
C PRO A 85 -10.06 -6.52 -9.28
N ASN A 86 -11.07 -6.38 -10.15
CA ASN A 86 -10.98 -5.60 -11.38
C ASN A 86 -11.25 -4.11 -11.18
N VAL A 87 -11.72 -3.70 -9.99
CA VAL A 87 -11.97 -2.30 -9.67
C VAL A 87 -10.64 -1.62 -9.37
N PRO A 88 -10.29 -0.52 -10.06
CA PRO A 88 -9.07 0.20 -9.76
C PRO A 88 -9.16 0.86 -8.39
N TRP A 89 -8.02 1.01 -7.72
CA TRP A 89 -7.93 1.45 -6.33
C TRP A 89 -8.68 2.77 -6.04
N TRP A 90 -8.70 3.71 -6.99
CA TRP A 90 -9.39 5.01 -6.83
C TRP A 90 -10.92 4.93 -6.82
N LYS A 91 -11.50 3.78 -7.21
CA LYS A 91 -12.96 3.54 -7.20
C LYS A 91 -13.42 2.67 -6.04
N LEU A 92 -12.51 2.12 -5.22
CA LEU A 92 -12.87 1.34 -4.04
C LEU A 92 -13.76 2.09 -3.03
N PRO A 93 -13.57 3.41 -2.79
CA PRO A 93 -14.50 4.17 -1.94
C PRO A 93 -15.95 4.12 -2.45
N GLU A 94 -16.18 4.24 -3.76
CA GLU A 94 -17.52 4.16 -4.36
C GLU A 94 -18.13 2.76 -4.26
N VAL A 95 -17.30 1.70 -4.26
CA VAL A 95 -17.76 0.33 -4.01
C VAL A 95 -18.26 0.23 -2.57
N ARG A 96 -17.47 0.70 -1.60
CA ARG A 96 -17.86 0.74 -0.18
C ARG A 96 -19.19 1.47 0.02
N GLU A 97 -19.38 2.63 -0.61
CA GLU A 97 -20.63 3.40 -0.48
C GLU A 97 -21.84 2.65 -1.03
N ARG A 98 -21.70 1.99 -2.19
CA ARG A 98 -22.79 1.21 -2.81
C ARG A 98 -23.20 -0.03 -2.02
N HIS A 99 -22.28 -0.63 -1.27
CA HIS A 99 -22.50 -1.89 -0.54
C HIS A 99 -22.87 -1.70 0.95
N ASN A 100 -22.76 -0.48 1.49
CA ASN A 100 -23.24 -0.15 2.84
C ASN A 100 -24.65 0.49 2.87
N CYS A 101 -25.38 0.44 1.74
CA CYS A 101 -26.80 0.80 1.66
C CYS A 101 -27.71 -0.42 1.85
#